data_AF-A0A3S0JL62-F1
#
_entry.id   AF-A0A3S0JL62-F1
#
_cell.length_a   1.000
_cell.length_b   1.000
_cell.length_c   1.000
_cell.angle_alpha   90.00
_cell.angle_beta   90.00
_cell.angle_gamma   90.00
#
_symmetry.space_group_name_H-M   'P 1'
#
loop_
_entity.id
_entity.type
_entity.pdbx_description
1 polymer ?
#
loop_
_entity_poly.entity_id
_entity_poly.type
_entity_poly.pdbx_seq_one_letter_code
_entity_poly.pdbx_strand_id
1 'polypeptide(L)' 'MGTIAFGFLYFPEDKTAYIPAAFEFLILIILCVLAFMWIKRLSKKQEMKTKSLEERILRERQQNVQNNSEQ' A
#
# COMPACT_ATOMS: atom_id res chain seq x y z
N MET A 1 -41.32 -6.62 16.40
CA MET A 1 -41.35 -6.16 14.99
C MET A 1 -40.30 -5.09 14.82
N GLY A 2 -39.34 -5.30 13.93
CA GLY A 2 -38.15 -4.45 13.79
C GLY A 2 -38.39 -3.17 12.99
N THR A 3 -37.95 -2.04 13.54
CA THR A 3 -37.95 -0.72 12.89
C THR A 3 -36.62 0.02 13.08
N ILE A 4 -35.51 -0.71 13.28
CA ILE A 4 -34.19 -0.11 13.57
C ILE A 4 -33.44 0.28 12.28
N ALA A 5 -33.89 -0.16 11.10
CA ALA A 5 -33.13 0.01 9.85
C ALA A 5 -33.45 1.30 9.06
N PHE A 6 -34.63 1.91 9.22
CA PHE A 6 -35.09 3.00 8.33
C PHE A 6 -34.65 4.41 8.74
N GLY A 7 -34.13 4.61 9.96
CA GLY A 7 -33.67 5.93 10.43
C GLY A 7 -32.27 6.33 9.94
N PHE A 8 -31.50 5.40 9.38
CA PHE A 8 -30.09 5.64 9.01
C PHE A 8 -29.93 6.36 7.66
N LEU A 9 -30.97 6.35 6.81
CA LEU A 9 -30.96 7.00 5.50
C LEU A 9 -31.77 8.31 5.48
N TYR A 10 -31.83 9.04 6.61
CA TYR A 10 -32.33 10.41 6.60
C TYR A 10 -31.24 11.34 6.08
N PHE A 11 -31.42 11.75 4.83
CA PHE A 11 -30.57 12.72 4.17
C PHE A 11 -31.01 14.13 4.60
N PRO A 12 -30.15 14.92 5.27
CA PRO A 12 -30.52 16.28 5.65
C PRO A 12 -30.87 17.11 4.41
N GLU A 13 -32.02 17.78 4.44
CA GLU A 13 -32.45 18.67 3.35
C GLU A 13 -31.45 19.83 3.15
N ASP A 14 -30.83 20.28 4.24
CA ASP A 14 -29.79 21.31 4.22
C ASP A 14 -28.41 20.73 3.93
N LYS A 15 -27.86 21.12 2.78
CA LYS A 15 -26.56 20.67 2.26
C LYS A 15 -25.39 20.92 3.21
N THR A 16 -25.54 21.91 4.08
CA THR A 16 -24.57 22.31 5.10
C THR A 16 -24.25 21.18 6.08
N ALA A 17 -25.21 20.30 6.36
CA ALA A 17 -25.02 19.15 7.24
C ALA A 17 -24.12 18.04 6.64
N TYR A 18 -23.86 18.05 5.32
CA TYR A 18 -22.91 17.11 4.70
C TYR A 18 -21.46 17.61 4.67
N ILE A 19 -21.24 18.91 4.89
CA ILE A 19 -19.90 19.51 4.89
C ILE A 19 -18.96 18.82 5.90
N PRO A 20 -19.40 18.53 7.15
CA PRO A 20 -18.57 17.81 8.11
C PRO A 20 -18.17 16.41 7.61
N ALA A 21 -19.13 15.65 7.05
CA ALA A 21 -18.87 14.31 6.53
C ALA A 21 -17.90 14.34 5.33
N ALA A 22 -18.05 15.31 4.43
CA ALA A 22 -17.14 15.48 3.30
C ALA A 22 -15.71 15.83 3.77
N PHE A 23 -15.59 16.65 4.82
CA PHE A 23 -14.30 17.01 5.40
C PHE A 23 -13.60 15.82 6.07
N GLU A 24 -14.32 15.03 6.86
CA GLU A 24 -13.79 13.80 7.46
C GLU A 24 -13.35 12.81 6.39
N PHE A 25 -14.16 12.63 5.34
CA PHE A 25 -13.82 11.76 4.22
C PHE A 25 -12.58 12.25 3.46
N LEU A 26 -12.44 13.57 3.28
CA LEU A 26 -11.25 14.16 2.67
C LEU A 26 -9.99 13.85 3.49
N ILE A 27 -10.04 14.00 4.82
CA ILE A 27 -8.92 13.66 5.70
C ILE A 27 -8.55 12.18 5.56
N LEU A 28 -9.55 11.29 5.57
CA LEU A 28 -9.33 9.85 5.40
C LEU A 28 -8.67 9.53 4.05
N ILE A 29 -9.13 10.14 2.96
CA ILE A 29 -8.50 9.98 1.64
C ILE A 29 -7.04 10.45 1.67
N ILE A 30 -6.78 11.63 2.26
CA ILE A 30 -5.41 12.16 2.35
C ILE A 30 -4.52 11.16 3.12
N LEU A 31 -4.98 10.64 4.25
CA LEU A 31 -4.25 9.64 5.03
C LEU A 31 -4.00 8.36 4.24
N CYS A 32 -5.00 7.84 3.51
CA CYS A 32 -4.84 6.68 2.65
C CYS A 32 -3.80 6.89 1.56
N VAL A 33 -3.83 8.05 0.88
CA VAL A 33 -2.84 8.39 -0.15
C VAL A 33 -1.45 8.49 0.46
N LEU A 34 -1.30 9.13 1.62
CA LEU A 34 -0.01 9.24 2.31
C LEU A 34 0.52 7.87 2.74
N ALA A 35 -0.32 7.01 3.30
CA ALA A 35 0.05 5.64 3.67
C ALA A 35 0.50 4.83 2.45
N PHE A 36 -0.26 4.90 1.35
CA PHE A 36 0.09 4.23 0.09
C PHE A 36 1.44 4.73 -0.46
N MET A 37 1.65 6.05 -0.45
CA MET A 37 2.92 6.65 -0.88
C MET A 37 4.09 6.22 0.02
N TRP A 38 3.88 6.12 1.33
CA TRP A 38 4.89 5.65 2.28
C TRP A 38 5.28 4.20 1.98
N ILE A 39 4.29 3.31 1.88
CA ILE A 39 4.52 1.89 1.58
C ILE A 39 5.27 1.75 0.25
N LYS A 40 4.85 2.46 -0.80
CA LYS A 40 5.52 2.43 -2.11
C LYS A 40 6.98 2.87 -2.02
N ARG A 41 7.31 3.91 -1.26
CA ARG A 41 8.70 4.33 -1.04
C ARG A 41 9.50 3.30 -0.25
N LEU A 42 8.90 2.67 0.74
CA LEU A 42 9.54 1.63 1.53
C LEU A 42 9.84 0.39 0.68
N SER A 43 8.91 -0.03 -0.18
CA SER A 43 9.12 -1.15 -1.11
C SER A 43 10.28 -0.89 -2.06
N LYS A 44 10.38 0.30 -2.67
CA LYS A 44 11.50 0.64 -3.55
C LYS A 44 12.87 0.54 -2.88
N LYS A 45 12.96 0.88 -1.58
CA LYS A 45 14.20 0.74 -0.81
C LYS A 45 14.55 -0.72 -0.53
N GLN A 46 13.55 -1.57 -0.31
CA GLN A 46 13.76 -3.00 -0.12
C GLN A 46 14.17 -3.68 -1.42
N GLU A 47 13.52 -3.33 -2.53
CA GLU A 47 13.80 -3.88 -3.86
C GLU A 47 15.26 -3.68 -4.28
N MET A 48 15.81 -2.47 -4.08
CA MET A 48 17.22 -2.21 -4.41
C MET A 48 18.20 -3.04 -3.57
N LYS A 49 17.91 -3.26 -2.28
CA LYS A 49 18.76 -4.08 -1.41
C LYS A 49 18.72 -5.55 -1.84
N THR A 50 17.53 -6.08 -2.11
CA THR A 50 17.35 -7.46 -2.57
C THR A 50 18.05 -7.69 -3.90
N LYS A 51 17.91 -6.78 -4.87
CA LYS A 51 18.55 -6.91 -6.18
C LYS A 51 20.07 -7.05 -6.10
N SER A 52 20.72 -6.27 -5.23
CA SER A 52 22.17 -6.36 -5.01
C SER A 52 22.60 -7.70 -4.40
N LEU A 53 21.75 -8.30 -3.56
CA LEU A 53 22.01 -9.59 -2.93
C LEU A 53 21.80 -10.74 -3.92
N GLU A 54 20.73 -10.68 -4.72
CA GLU A 54 20.45 -11.64 -5.80
C GLU A 54 21.57 -11.66 -6.83
N GLU A 55 22.06 -10.49 -7.28
CA GLU A 55 23.18 -10.42 -8.22
C GLU A 55 24.45 -11.09 -7.68
N ARG A 56 24.76 -10.91 -6.38
CA ARG A 56 25.92 -11.55 -5.75
C ARG A 56 25.76 -13.07 -5.69
N ILE A 57 24.61 -13.56 -5.25
CA ILE A 57 24.33 -14.99 -5.17
C ILE A 57 24.37 -15.63 -6.56
N LEU A 58 23.83 -14.96 -7.59
CA LEU A 58 23.85 -15.45 -8.96
C LEU A 58 25.28 -15.55 -9.50
N ARG A 59 26.12 -14.54 -9.25
CA ARG A 59 27.55 -14.56 -9.63
C ARG A 59 28.30 -15.70 -8.95
N GLU A 60 28.12 -15.88 -7.64
CA GLU A 60 28.76 -16.96 -6.89
C GLU A 60 28.32 -18.34 -7.38
N ARG A 61 27.04 -18.53 -7.71
CA ARG A 61 26.54 -19.78 -8.30
C ARG A 61 27.14 -20.05 -9.68
N GLN A 62 27.19 -19.05 -10.55
CA GLN A 62 27.78 -19.20 -11.88
C GLN A 62 29.27 -19.57 -11.79
N GLN A 63 29.99 -18.95 -10.86
CA GLN A 63 31.40 -19.24 -10.64
C GLN A 63 31.61 -20.67 -10.09
N ASN A 64 30.77 -21.13 -9.17
CA ASN A 64 30.80 -22.51 -8.67
C ASN A 64 30.51 -23.55 -9.76
N VAL A 65 29.52 -23.28 -10.62
CA VAL A 65 29.18 -24.16 -11.75
C VAL A 65 30.33 -24.23 -12.76
N GLN A 66 30.95 -23.10 -13.09
CA GLN A 66 32.10 -23.06 -14.01
C GLN A 66 33.29 -23.86 -13.45
N ASN A 67 33.64 -23.64 -12.18
CA ASN A 67 34.76 -24.36 -11.54
C ASN A 67 34.53 -25.88 -11.49
N ASN A 68 33.29 -26.33 -11.29
CA ASN A 68 32.95 -27.76 -11.30
C ASN A 68 32.87 -28.38 -12.71
N SER A 69 32.75 -27.57 -13.77
CA SER A 69 32.77 -28.04 -15.15
C SER A 69 34.18 -28.09 -15.77
N GLU A 70 35.15 -27.45 -15.12
CA GLU A 70 36.55 -27.41 -15.55
C GLU A 70 37.45 -28.40 -14.78
N GLN A 71 36.91 -29.12 -13.79
CA GLN A 71 37.52 -30.27 -13.10
C GLN A 71 37.00 -31.59 -13.67
#